data_AF-A0A314YGW1-F1
#
_entry.id   AF-A0A314YGW1-F1
#
_cell.length_a   1.000
_cell.length_b   1.000
_cell.length_c   1.000
_cell.angle_alpha   90.00
_cell.angle_beta   90.00
_cell.angle_gamma   90.00
#
_symmetry.space_group_name_H-M   'P 1'
#
loop_
_entity.id
_entity.type
_entity.pdbx_description
1 polymer ?
#
loop_
_entity_poly.entity_id
_entity_poly.type
_entity_poly.pdbx_seq_one_letter_code
_entity_poly.pdbx_strand_id
1 'polypeptide(L)'
;MRGYFWLDFQQLNDIYRYKTEEYSHTAVNKFNVIPDSIPDWVFDFMPCRGGYFIGNVSPARMDFRWFALGNCVAILSSLATPEQSVAIMDLIESRWEELVGEMPLKICYPAIESHEWRIVTGCDPKNTRWSYHNGGSWPVLLWMLTAACIKTGRPQIARRAIELAESRLLKDAWPEYYDGKLGRYIGKQARKYQTWSIAGYLVAKMLLEDPSHLGMISLEEDKQMKPVIKRSSSWTC
;
A
#
# COMPACT_ATOMS: atom_id res chain seq x y z
N MET A 1 -2.84 -9.59 -10.91
CA MET A 1 -3.00 -8.63 -9.79
C MET A 1 -3.96 -9.17 -8.74
N ARG A 2 -5.29 -9.16 -8.96
CA ARG A 2 -6.30 -9.51 -7.93
C ARG A 2 -6.13 -10.85 -7.21
N GLY A 3 -5.59 -11.88 -7.87
CA GLY A 3 -5.28 -13.17 -7.24
C GLY A 3 -3.90 -13.21 -6.60
N TYR A 4 -2.85 -13.04 -7.40
CA TYR A 4 -1.47 -13.30 -6.96
C TYR A 4 -0.84 -12.22 -6.07
N PHE A 5 -1.27 -10.96 -6.19
CA PHE A 5 -0.73 -9.86 -5.39
C PHE A 5 -1.58 -9.59 -4.15
N TRP A 6 -2.81 -10.10 -4.10
CA TRP A 6 -3.69 -9.86 -2.97
C TRP A 6 -3.24 -10.72 -1.78
N LEU A 7 -3.22 -10.11 -0.60
CA LEU A 7 -2.91 -10.79 0.65
C LEU A 7 -3.87 -10.31 1.74
N ASP A 8 -4.62 -11.25 2.28
CA ASP A 8 -5.40 -11.14 3.50
C ASP A 8 -5.05 -12.30 4.44
N PHE A 9 -5.70 -12.38 5.60
CA PHE A 9 -5.44 -13.43 6.58
C PHE A 9 -5.64 -14.85 6.03
N GLN A 10 -6.66 -15.06 5.18
CA GLN A 10 -6.92 -16.38 4.59
C GLN A 10 -5.82 -16.73 3.58
N GLN A 11 -5.50 -15.80 2.68
CA GLN A 11 -4.47 -16.02 1.66
C GLN A 11 -3.08 -16.22 2.29
N LEU A 12 -2.77 -15.52 3.39
CA LEU A 12 -1.55 -15.73 4.16
C LEU A 12 -1.48 -17.14 4.76
N ASN A 13 -2.59 -17.62 5.36
CA ASN A 13 -2.67 -18.99 5.86
C ASN A 13 -2.48 -20.04 4.76
N ASP A 14 -2.99 -19.77 3.55
CA ASP A 14 -2.83 -20.68 2.42
C ASP A 14 -1.37 -20.70 1.93
N ILE A 15 -0.73 -19.53 1.79
CA ILE A 15 0.69 -19.42 1.37
C ILE A 15 1.62 -20.08 2.41
N TYR A 16 1.34 -19.88 3.70
CA TYR A 16 2.08 -20.54 4.79
C TYR A 16 2.06 -22.08 4.70
N ARG A 17 1.06 -22.65 4.02
CA ARG A 17 0.87 -24.10 3.86
C ARG A 17 1.23 -24.60 2.47
N TYR A 18 1.85 -23.77 1.63
CA TYR A 18 2.24 -24.17 0.29
C TYR A 18 3.20 -25.36 0.31
N LYS A 19 3.02 -26.24 -0.69
CA LYS A 19 4.05 -27.18 -1.07
C LYS A 19 5.00 -26.51 -2.05
N THR A 20 6.23 -26.96 -2.05
CA THR A 20 7.31 -26.46 -2.91
C THR A 20 7.58 -27.46 -4.04
N GLU A 21 8.37 -27.05 -5.03
CA GLU A 21 8.78 -27.86 -6.19
C GLU A 21 7.60 -28.38 -7.04
N GLU A 22 6.49 -27.66 -7.05
CA GLU A 22 5.35 -28.03 -7.89
C GLU A 22 5.63 -27.77 -9.38
N TYR A 23 5.59 -28.83 -10.19
CA TYR A 23 5.78 -28.74 -11.64
C TYR A 23 4.53 -29.19 -12.40
N SER A 24 3.56 -28.29 -12.56
CA SER A 24 2.37 -28.52 -13.38
C SER A 24 1.61 -27.23 -13.71
N HIS A 25 0.78 -27.27 -14.76
CA HIS A 25 -0.18 -26.18 -15.04
C HIS A 25 -1.28 -26.04 -13.98
N THR A 26 -1.48 -27.07 -13.14
CA THR A 26 -2.47 -27.09 -12.07
C THR A 26 -1.87 -26.81 -10.69
N ALA A 27 -0.57 -26.48 -10.61
CA ALA A 27 0.12 -26.12 -9.37
C ALA A 27 -0.60 -24.99 -8.62
N VAL A 28 -0.66 -25.09 -7.29
CA VAL A 28 -1.19 -24.03 -6.41
C VAL A 28 -0.11 -22.98 -6.19
N ASN A 29 1.11 -23.42 -5.84
CA ASN A 29 2.25 -22.53 -5.62
C ASN A 29 2.91 -22.13 -6.94
N LYS A 30 2.23 -21.28 -7.72
CA LYS A 30 2.65 -20.88 -9.08
C LYS A 30 4.05 -20.27 -9.17
N PHE A 31 4.52 -19.65 -8.10
CA PHE A 31 5.80 -18.94 -8.08
C PHE A 31 6.88 -19.68 -7.30
N ASN A 32 6.59 -20.89 -6.81
CA ASN A 32 7.50 -21.67 -5.97
C ASN A 32 8.02 -20.86 -4.77
N VAL A 33 7.12 -20.16 -4.07
CA VAL A 33 7.43 -19.41 -2.86
C VAL A 33 7.73 -20.41 -1.74
N ILE A 34 8.81 -20.19 -1.00
CA ILE A 34 9.19 -21.02 0.14
C ILE A 34 8.45 -20.51 1.38
N PRO A 35 7.57 -21.29 2.03
CA PRO A 35 6.80 -20.82 3.19
C PRO A 35 7.67 -20.31 4.34
N ASP A 36 8.79 -20.98 4.60
CA ASP A 36 9.75 -20.61 5.64
C ASP A 36 10.46 -19.27 5.36
N SER A 37 10.31 -18.70 4.16
CA SER A 37 10.83 -17.38 3.80
C SER A 37 9.87 -16.22 4.09
N ILE A 38 8.63 -16.52 4.53
CA ILE A 38 7.68 -15.47 4.93
C ILE A 38 8.22 -14.77 6.18
N PRO A 39 8.42 -13.44 6.16
CA PRO A 39 8.95 -12.74 7.32
C PRO A 39 8.00 -12.78 8.52
N ASP A 40 8.54 -13.00 9.73
CA ASP A 40 7.76 -13.12 10.97
C ASP A 40 6.78 -11.95 11.20
N TRP A 41 7.22 -10.73 10.87
CA TRP A 41 6.41 -9.52 11.07
C TRP A 41 5.06 -9.58 10.32
N VAL A 42 4.98 -10.34 9.22
CA VAL A 42 3.76 -10.43 8.40
C VAL A 42 2.64 -11.09 9.18
N PHE A 43 2.95 -12.12 9.98
CA PHE A 43 1.96 -12.84 10.79
C PHE A 43 1.39 -11.94 11.89
N ASP A 44 2.24 -11.16 12.55
CA ASP A 44 1.82 -10.23 13.61
C ASP A 44 1.10 -9.00 13.06
N PHE A 45 1.48 -8.55 11.86
CA PHE A 45 0.93 -7.37 11.20
C PHE A 45 -0.44 -7.66 10.54
N MET A 46 -0.66 -8.84 9.98
CA MET A 46 -1.91 -9.15 9.28
C MET A 46 -3.11 -9.20 10.26
N PRO A 47 -4.10 -8.30 10.17
CA PRO A 47 -5.29 -8.36 11.01
C PRO A 47 -6.24 -9.48 10.54
N CYS A 48 -7.16 -9.93 11.40
CA CYS A 48 -8.21 -10.88 11.01
C CYS A 48 -9.20 -10.29 9.99
N ARG A 49 -9.33 -8.96 9.94
CA ARG A 49 -10.14 -8.23 8.95
C ARG A 49 -9.27 -7.16 8.30
N GLY A 50 -9.10 -7.28 7.00
CA GLY A 50 -8.27 -6.39 6.20
C GLY A 50 -7.37 -7.17 5.26
N GLY A 51 -6.71 -6.45 4.37
CA GLY A 51 -5.81 -7.03 3.38
C GLY A 51 -5.22 -5.95 2.49
N TYR A 52 -4.22 -6.30 1.69
CA TYR A 52 -3.55 -5.37 0.80
C TYR A 52 -2.91 -6.07 -0.39
N PHE A 53 -2.51 -5.29 -1.38
CA PHE A 53 -1.62 -5.76 -2.44
C PHE A 53 -0.17 -5.70 -1.99
N ILE A 54 0.51 -6.85 -2.00
CA ILE A 54 1.93 -6.98 -1.65
C ILE A 54 2.83 -6.25 -2.66
N GLY A 55 4.02 -5.87 -2.23
CA GLY A 55 4.92 -5.02 -2.99
C GLY A 55 5.46 -5.66 -4.27
N ASN A 56 5.68 -6.98 -4.27
CA ASN A 56 6.21 -7.66 -5.44
C ASN A 56 5.90 -9.17 -5.44
N VAL A 57 5.77 -9.73 -6.64
CA VAL A 57 5.67 -11.17 -6.90
C VAL A 57 6.57 -11.50 -8.08
N SER A 58 7.52 -12.41 -7.89
CA SER A 58 8.43 -12.89 -8.91
C SER A 58 8.76 -14.37 -8.71
N PRO A 59 9.44 -15.04 -9.66
CA PRO A 59 9.88 -16.42 -9.46
C PRO A 59 10.65 -16.58 -8.14
N ALA A 60 10.20 -17.53 -7.31
CA ALA A 60 10.72 -17.86 -5.98
C ALA A 60 10.77 -16.71 -4.95
N ARG A 61 10.03 -15.61 -5.16
CA ARG A 61 10.07 -14.46 -4.26
C ARG A 61 8.74 -13.70 -4.21
N MET A 62 8.31 -13.40 -2.98
CA MET A 62 7.28 -12.41 -2.70
C MET A 62 7.84 -11.35 -1.75
N ASP A 63 7.66 -10.07 -2.11
CA ASP A 63 7.94 -8.95 -1.22
C ASP A 63 6.65 -8.57 -0.50
N PHE A 64 6.52 -9.04 0.74
CA PHE A 64 5.33 -8.85 1.55
C PHE A 64 5.14 -7.41 2.03
N ARG A 65 6.08 -6.49 1.84
CA ARG A 65 5.93 -5.12 2.32
C ARG A 65 4.69 -4.46 1.73
N TRP A 66 4.01 -3.68 2.57
CA TRP A 66 2.90 -2.84 2.16
C TRP A 66 3.45 -1.56 1.53
N PHE A 67 2.87 -1.13 0.39
CA PHE A 67 3.23 0.12 -0.29
C PHE A 67 1.99 0.99 -0.46
N ALA A 68 2.03 2.21 0.10
CA ALA A 68 0.89 3.11 0.16
C ALA A 68 0.35 3.49 -1.22
N LEU A 69 1.23 3.99 -2.09
CA LEU A 69 0.85 4.49 -3.41
C LEU A 69 0.20 3.39 -4.26
N GLY A 70 0.78 2.19 -4.26
CA GLY A 70 0.26 1.04 -5.02
C GLY A 70 -1.15 0.66 -4.58
N ASN A 71 -1.39 0.59 -3.27
CA ASN A 71 -2.72 0.26 -2.73
C ASN A 71 -3.75 1.38 -2.99
N CYS A 72 -3.36 2.65 -2.84
CA CYS A 72 -4.27 3.77 -3.16
C CYS A 72 -4.62 3.80 -4.64
N VAL A 73 -3.64 3.65 -5.54
CA VAL A 73 -3.88 3.60 -6.99
C VAL A 73 -4.69 2.37 -7.38
N ALA A 74 -4.51 1.22 -6.71
CA ALA A 74 -5.32 0.04 -6.97
C ALA A 74 -6.81 0.29 -6.67
N ILE A 75 -7.12 1.03 -5.60
CA ILE A 75 -8.49 1.47 -5.28
C ILE A 75 -8.99 2.46 -6.35
N LEU A 76 -8.22 3.51 -6.63
CA LEU A 76 -8.63 4.60 -7.53
C LEU A 76 -8.86 4.15 -8.97
N SER A 77 -8.02 3.22 -9.46
CA SER A 77 -8.12 2.67 -10.81
C SER A 77 -9.16 1.55 -10.95
N SER A 78 -9.87 1.20 -9.88
CA SER A 78 -10.77 0.03 -9.84
C SER A 78 -10.08 -1.31 -10.15
N LEU A 79 -8.76 -1.37 -9.94
CA LEU A 79 -8.01 -2.62 -9.97
C LEU A 79 -8.35 -3.50 -8.77
N ALA A 80 -8.51 -2.91 -7.58
CA ALA A 80 -9.05 -3.59 -6.41
C ALA A 80 -10.55 -3.82 -6.60
N THR A 81 -11.08 -4.99 -6.20
CA THR A 81 -12.55 -5.17 -6.10
C THR A 81 -13.11 -4.28 -4.97
N PRO A 82 -14.44 -4.13 -4.83
CA PRO A 82 -15.02 -3.39 -3.73
C PRO A 82 -14.63 -3.98 -2.38
N GLU A 83 -14.63 -5.32 -2.27
CA GLU A 83 -14.24 -6.04 -1.06
C GLU A 83 -12.76 -5.81 -0.73
N GLN A 84 -11.89 -5.88 -1.73
CA GLN A 84 -10.46 -5.60 -1.56
C GLN A 84 -10.21 -4.15 -1.15
N SER A 85 -10.95 -3.20 -1.73
CA SER A 85 -10.85 -1.78 -1.41
C SER A 85 -11.29 -1.49 0.04
N VAL A 86 -12.38 -2.12 0.49
CA VAL A 86 -12.83 -2.04 1.88
C VAL A 86 -11.81 -2.68 2.81
N ALA A 87 -11.26 -3.85 2.46
CA ALA A 87 -10.26 -4.54 3.27
C ALA A 87 -8.94 -3.75 3.39
N ILE A 88 -8.53 -2.99 2.36
CA ILE A 88 -7.40 -2.05 2.46
C ILE A 88 -7.69 -0.95 3.49
N MET A 89 -8.91 -0.41 3.50
CA MET A 89 -9.30 0.62 4.49
C MET A 89 -9.37 0.06 5.90
N ASP A 90 -9.93 -1.15 6.09
CA ASP A 90 -9.96 -1.83 7.39
C ASP A 90 -8.53 -2.15 7.89
N LEU A 91 -7.59 -2.48 7.00
CA LEU A 91 -6.17 -2.61 7.34
C LEU A 91 -5.58 -1.29 7.83
N ILE A 92 -5.81 -0.18 7.11
CA ILE A 92 -5.31 1.15 7.50
C ILE A 92 -5.88 1.58 8.86
N GLU A 93 -7.16 1.32 9.12
CA GLU A 93 -7.78 1.62 10.41
C GLU A 93 -7.20 0.75 11.54
N SER A 94 -7.03 -0.56 11.31
CA SER A 94 -6.52 -1.50 12.33
C SER A 94 -5.02 -1.34 12.62
N ARG A 95 -4.22 -0.96 11.62
CA ARG A 95 -2.75 -0.75 11.71
C ARG A 95 -2.39 0.73 11.56
N TRP A 96 -3.21 1.60 12.12
CA TRP A 96 -3.06 3.05 12.00
C TRP A 96 -1.71 3.53 12.53
N GLU A 97 -1.26 3.01 13.67
CA GLU A 97 0.01 3.45 14.28
C GLU A 97 1.21 3.09 13.39
N GLU A 98 1.19 1.89 12.79
CA GLU A 98 2.24 1.38 11.90
C GLU A 98 2.25 2.08 10.54
N LEU A 99 1.08 2.32 9.95
CA LEU A 99 0.95 2.83 8.58
C LEU A 99 0.87 4.36 8.49
N VAL A 100 0.35 5.02 9.54
CA VAL A 100 0.20 6.47 9.62
C VAL A 100 1.06 7.05 10.76
N GLY A 101 0.94 6.51 11.97
CA GLY A 101 1.61 7.05 13.15
C GLY A 101 1.16 8.49 13.46
N GLU A 102 2.14 9.39 13.61
CA GLU A 102 1.95 10.82 13.90
C GLU A 102 2.19 11.73 12.68
N MET A 103 2.41 11.14 11.50
CA MET A 103 2.50 11.87 10.23
C MET A 103 2.06 10.98 9.07
N PRO A 104 0.93 11.28 8.40
CA PRO A 104 0.53 10.53 7.22
C PRO A 104 1.48 10.79 6.06
N LEU A 105 1.77 9.82 5.18
CA LEU A 105 1.51 8.38 5.27
C LEU A 105 2.84 7.67 5.09
N LYS A 106 3.04 6.49 5.70
CA LYS A 106 4.21 5.67 5.40
C LYS A 106 4.27 5.36 3.92
N ILE A 107 5.43 5.54 3.29
CA ILE A 107 5.60 5.18 1.87
C ILE A 107 5.56 3.66 1.68
N CYS A 108 6.14 2.94 2.62
CA CYS A 108 6.09 1.49 2.73
C CYS A 108 6.20 1.05 4.19
N TYR A 109 5.81 -0.20 4.47
CA TYR A 109 5.95 -0.81 5.79
C TYR A 109 6.27 -2.32 5.67
N PRO A 110 7.15 -2.85 6.54
CA PRO A 110 8.06 -2.15 7.45
C PRO A 110 9.30 -1.61 6.72
N ALA A 111 10.17 -0.91 7.45
CA ALA A 111 11.51 -0.60 6.99
C ALA A 111 12.39 -1.86 6.98
N ILE A 112 13.29 -1.96 6.00
CA ILE A 112 14.35 -2.97 5.96
C ILE A 112 15.51 -2.52 6.87
N GLU A 113 16.02 -3.45 7.67
CA GLU A 113 17.02 -3.17 8.71
C GLU A 113 18.25 -4.10 8.62
N SER A 114 19.30 -3.77 9.37
CA SER A 114 20.47 -4.63 9.61
C SER A 114 21.10 -5.26 8.36
N HIS A 115 21.03 -6.58 8.19
CA HIS A 115 21.66 -7.29 7.08
C HIS A 115 20.87 -7.10 5.77
N GLU A 116 19.54 -7.12 5.85
CA GLU A 116 18.66 -6.88 4.71
C GLU A 116 18.89 -5.49 4.12
N TRP A 117 19.01 -4.46 4.97
CA TRP A 117 19.34 -3.11 4.50
C TRP A 117 20.66 -3.07 3.72
N ARG A 118 21.71 -3.73 4.21
CA ARG A 118 23.03 -3.76 3.54
C ARG A 118 22.93 -4.39 2.16
N ILE A 119 22.23 -5.51 2.04
CA ILE A 119 22.08 -6.26 0.79
C ILE A 119 21.15 -5.55 -0.18
N VAL A 120 19.93 -5.23 0.26
CA VAL A 120 18.86 -4.75 -0.62
C VAL A 120 19.12 -3.32 -1.10
N THR A 121 19.69 -2.47 -0.25
CA THR A 121 19.96 -1.07 -0.61
C THR A 121 21.38 -0.83 -1.12
N GLY A 122 22.29 -1.80 -0.97
CA GLY A 122 23.71 -1.57 -1.22
C GLY A 122 24.34 -0.59 -0.21
N CYS A 123 23.87 -0.61 1.04
CA CYS A 123 24.27 0.33 2.10
C CYS A 123 23.97 1.81 1.80
N ASP A 124 22.86 2.10 1.13
CA ASP A 124 22.47 3.47 0.77
C ASP A 124 22.23 4.35 2.02
N PRO A 125 23.09 5.36 2.28
CA PRO A 125 23.04 6.15 3.50
C PRO A 125 21.85 7.10 3.60
N LYS A 126 21.10 7.32 2.51
CA LYS A 126 19.87 8.11 2.51
C LYS A 126 18.64 7.29 2.95
N ASN A 127 18.66 6.00 2.68
CA ASN A 127 17.57 5.06 2.97
C ASN A 127 17.84 4.23 4.24
N THR A 128 18.30 4.88 5.32
CA THR A 128 18.47 4.23 6.62
C THR A 128 17.12 3.78 7.21
N ARG A 129 17.15 3.05 8.34
CA ARG A 129 15.93 2.60 9.04
C ARG A 129 14.91 3.72 9.20
N TRP A 130 13.68 3.48 8.77
CA TRP A 130 12.55 4.41 8.89
C TRP A 130 12.83 5.81 8.32
N SER A 131 13.57 5.88 7.21
CA SER A 131 14.01 7.13 6.58
C SER A 131 13.75 7.12 5.09
N TYR A 132 13.39 8.27 4.54
CA TYR A 132 13.21 8.49 3.11
C TYR A 132 12.34 7.39 2.46
N HIS A 133 12.83 6.62 1.50
CA HIS A 133 12.05 5.54 0.86
C HIS A 133 11.93 4.28 1.73
N ASN A 134 12.77 4.12 2.75
CA ASN A 134 12.80 2.97 3.63
C ASN A 134 11.94 3.19 4.89
N GLY A 135 10.62 3.26 4.72
CA GLY A 135 9.67 3.44 5.83
C GLY A 135 9.52 4.88 6.34
N GLY A 136 9.94 5.89 5.55
CA GLY A 136 9.64 7.29 5.83
C GLY A 136 8.14 7.61 5.72
N SER A 137 7.70 8.65 6.42
CA SER A 137 6.35 9.22 6.29
C SER A 137 6.37 10.38 5.29
N TRP A 138 5.51 10.35 4.29
CA TRP A 138 5.50 11.28 3.16
C TRP A 138 4.18 12.06 3.10
N PRO A 139 4.18 13.37 3.43
CA PRO A 139 2.97 14.20 3.42
C PRO A 139 2.27 14.26 2.06
N VAL A 140 3.03 14.18 0.96
CA VAL A 140 2.47 14.16 -0.39
C VAL A 140 1.48 13.01 -0.61
N LEU A 141 1.59 11.89 0.11
CA LEU A 141 0.66 10.75 -0.05
C LEU A 141 -0.73 11.02 0.54
N LEU A 142 -0.90 12.11 1.30
CA LEU A 142 -2.16 12.47 1.95
C LEU A 142 -3.31 12.59 0.95
N TRP A 143 -3.10 13.19 -0.22
CA TRP A 143 -4.17 13.34 -1.22
C TRP A 143 -4.60 12.02 -1.84
N MET A 144 -3.67 11.08 -2.04
CA MET A 144 -3.97 9.74 -2.56
C MET A 144 -4.80 8.95 -1.55
N LEU A 145 -4.43 9.03 -0.27
CA LEU A 145 -5.21 8.44 0.81
C LEU A 145 -6.62 9.05 0.84
N THR A 146 -6.73 10.39 0.77
CA THR A 146 -8.02 11.07 0.78
C THR A 146 -8.90 10.67 -0.40
N ALA A 147 -8.37 10.64 -1.62
CA ALA A 147 -9.11 10.21 -2.80
C ALA A 147 -9.61 8.75 -2.63
N ALA A 148 -8.75 7.85 -2.17
CA ALA A 148 -9.13 6.45 -1.93
C ALA A 148 -10.18 6.32 -0.81
N CYS A 149 -10.08 7.11 0.25
CA CYS A 149 -11.07 7.17 1.33
C CYS A 149 -12.43 7.63 0.82
N ILE A 150 -12.48 8.65 -0.04
CA ILE A 150 -13.74 9.12 -0.63
C ILE A 150 -14.33 8.04 -1.53
N LYS A 151 -13.52 7.43 -2.41
CA LYS A 151 -13.96 6.36 -3.34
C LYS A 151 -14.55 5.15 -2.61
N THR A 152 -14.04 4.86 -1.42
CA THR A 152 -14.50 3.74 -0.58
C THR A 152 -15.59 4.12 0.42
N GLY A 153 -16.05 5.38 0.43
CA GLY A 153 -17.07 5.85 1.37
C GLY A 153 -16.59 5.93 2.83
N ARG A 154 -15.28 6.11 3.05
CA ARG A 154 -14.62 6.19 4.36
C ARG A 154 -13.96 7.57 4.63
N PRO A 155 -14.66 8.71 4.46
CA PRO A 155 -14.04 10.04 4.58
C PRO A 155 -13.53 10.38 5.99
N GLN A 156 -13.95 9.67 7.03
CA GLN A 156 -13.46 9.86 8.40
C GLN A 156 -11.96 9.55 8.55
N ILE A 157 -11.44 8.58 7.78
CA ILE A 157 -10.01 8.23 7.76
C ILE A 157 -9.21 9.41 7.22
N ALA A 158 -9.68 10.01 6.11
CA ALA A 158 -9.08 11.19 5.50
C ALA A 158 -9.10 12.41 6.45
N ARG A 159 -10.24 12.67 7.11
CA ARG A 159 -10.36 13.76 8.11
C ARG A 159 -9.30 13.63 9.20
N ARG A 160 -9.20 12.44 9.81
CA ARG A 160 -8.22 12.17 10.86
C ARG A 160 -6.78 12.37 10.37
N ALA A 161 -6.46 11.93 9.15
CA ALA A 161 -5.13 12.11 8.58
C ALA A 161 -4.82 13.59 8.30
N ILE A 162 -5.78 14.35 7.77
CA ILE A 162 -5.63 15.78 7.51
C ILE A 162 -5.42 16.55 8.81
N GLU A 163 -6.25 16.33 9.84
CA GLU A 163 -6.12 16.98 11.16
C GLU A 163 -4.74 16.71 11.78
N LEU A 164 -4.26 15.46 11.67
CA LEU A 164 -2.93 15.08 12.14
C LEU A 164 -1.82 15.85 11.40
N ALA A 165 -1.91 15.96 10.07
CA ALA A 165 -0.95 16.70 9.26
C ALA A 165 -0.98 18.21 9.56
N GLU A 166 -2.17 18.81 9.70
CA GLU A 166 -2.39 20.23 10.02
C GLU A 166 -1.74 20.64 11.35
N SER A 167 -1.67 19.72 12.31
CA SER A 167 -1.07 19.98 13.62
C SER A 167 0.43 20.35 13.55
N ARG A 168 1.13 19.97 12.47
CA ARG A 168 2.59 20.04 12.34
C ARG A 168 3.14 20.61 11.03
N LEU A 169 2.53 20.35 9.87
CA LEU A 169 3.13 20.67 8.56
C LEU A 169 3.56 22.14 8.42
N LEU A 170 2.71 23.07 8.86
CA LEU A 170 3.02 24.50 8.81
C LEU A 170 4.16 24.86 9.77
N LYS A 171 4.13 24.33 11.01
CA LYS A 171 5.15 24.58 12.05
C LYS A 171 6.53 24.07 11.62
N ASP A 172 6.55 22.94 10.92
CA ASP A 172 7.77 22.29 10.45
C ASP A 172 8.25 22.84 9.10
N ALA A 173 7.59 23.88 8.57
CA ALA A 173 7.90 24.54 7.29
C ALA A 173 7.83 23.59 6.07
N TRP A 174 6.77 22.79 6.02
CA TRP A 174 6.42 21.89 4.91
C TRP A 174 7.57 20.98 4.43
N PRO A 175 8.06 20.05 5.29
CA PRO A 175 9.13 19.15 4.91
C PRO A 175 8.77 18.21 3.76
N GLU A 176 9.79 17.75 3.04
CA GLU A 176 9.68 16.73 1.99
C GLU A 176 9.19 15.38 2.54
N TYR A 177 9.74 14.95 3.69
CA TYR A 177 9.38 13.69 4.36
C TYR A 177 9.74 13.75 5.86
N TYR A 178 9.28 12.76 6.61
CA TYR A 178 9.51 12.56 8.04
C TYR A 178 10.07 11.16 8.31
N ASP A 179 10.89 11.04 9.35
CA ASP A 179 11.59 9.83 9.74
C ASP A 179 11.09 9.25 11.08
N GLY A 180 11.47 8.00 11.32
CA GLY A 180 11.16 7.23 12.51
C GLY A 180 9.87 6.44 12.38
N LYS A 181 9.71 5.41 13.22
CA LYS A 181 8.57 4.48 13.19
C LYS A 181 7.21 5.21 13.13
N LEU A 182 7.07 6.28 13.90
CA LEU A 182 5.85 7.08 13.97
C LEU A 182 5.87 8.37 13.13
N GLY A 183 6.94 8.67 12.37
CA GLY A 183 7.05 9.94 11.64
C GLY A 183 7.21 11.17 12.56
N ARG A 184 7.81 10.97 13.73
CA ARG A 184 8.02 12.05 14.73
C ARG A 184 9.08 13.06 14.32
N TYR A 185 10.10 12.63 13.58
CA TYR A 185 11.25 13.48 13.28
C TYR A 185 11.13 14.02 11.86
N ILE A 186 11.49 15.29 11.64
CA ILE A 186 11.66 15.81 10.28
C ILE A 186 12.75 14.98 9.60
N GLY A 187 12.55 14.65 8.31
CA GLY A 187 13.44 13.74 7.59
C GLY A 187 14.89 14.22 7.60
N LYS A 188 15.82 13.27 7.75
CA LYS A 188 17.26 13.51 7.95
C LYS A 188 17.88 14.46 6.92
N GLN A 189 17.39 14.42 5.69
CA GLN A 189 17.78 15.30 4.59
C GLN A 189 16.56 15.93 3.91
N ALA A 190 15.45 16.10 4.63
CA ALA A 190 14.23 16.65 4.06
C ALA A 190 14.40 18.13 3.71
N ARG A 191 14.01 18.50 2.49
CA ARG A 191 13.90 19.90 2.09
C ARG A 191 12.66 20.53 2.71
N LYS A 192 12.77 21.78 3.13
CA LYS A 192 11.62 22.60 3.54
C LYS A 192 10.89 23.16 2.33
N TYR A 193 9.64 23.55 2.51
CA TYR A 193 8.78 24.12 1.47
C TYR A 193 8.70 23.25 0.22
N GLN A 194 8.65 21.94 0.43
CA GLN A 194 8.58 21.00 -0.67
C GLN A 194 7.21 21.11 -1.35
N THR A 195 7.21 21.47 -2.64
CA THR A 195 6.01 21.83 -3.40
C THR A 195 4.91 20.78 -3.31
N TRP A 196 5.25 19.50 -3.47
CA TRP A 196 4.25 18.42 -3.44
C TRP A 196 3.70 18.10 -2.05
N SER A 197 4.38 18.51 -0.98
CA SER A 197 3.90 18.33 0.40
C SER A 197 2.81 19.35 0.68
N ILE A 198 3.01 20.58 0.18
CA ILE A 198 2.01 21.65 0.21
C ILE A 198 0.83 21.28 -0.71
N ALA A 199 1.11 20.95 -1.97
CA ALA A 199 0.07 20.64 -2.95
C ALA A 199 -0.74 19.41 -2.54
N GLY A 200 -0.11 18.35 -2.03
CA GLY A 200 -0.81 17.16 -1.55
C GLY A 200 -1.77 17.46 -0.40
N TYR A 201 -1.37 18.33 0.53
CA TYR A 201 -2.30 18.80 1.57
C TYR A 201 -3.48 19.59 0.98
N LEU A 202 -3.23 20.53 0.06
CA LEU A 202 -4.30 21.33 -0.56
C LEU A 202 -5.27 20.47 -1.38
N VAL A 203 -4.76 19.52 -2.18
CA VAL A 203 -5.62 18.60 -2.94
C VAL A 203 -6.45 17.73 -2.01
N ALA A 204 -5.88 17.23 -0.91
CA ALA A 204 -6.62 16.47 0.10
C ALA A 204 -7.78 17.29 0.68
N LYS A 205 -7.55 18.56 1.01
CA LYS A 205 -8.58 19.48 1.51
C LYS A 205 -9.69 19.72 0.47
N MET A 206 -9.31 20.04 -0.77
CA MET A 206 -10.27 20.30 -1.86
C MET A 206 -11.13 19.08 -2.20
N LEU A 207 -10.55 17.88 -2.21
CA LEU A 207 -11.29 16.64 -2.41
C LEU A 207 -12.30 16.37 -1.29
N LEU A 208 -11.94 16.70 -0.05
CA LEU A 208 -12.82 16.48 1.10
C LEU A 208 -13.95 17.51 1.16
N GLU A 209 -13.68 18.75 0.74
CA GLU A 209 -14.65 19.84 0.62
C GLU A 209 -15.64 19.59 -0.52
N ASP A 210 -15.16 19.11 -1.67
CA ASP A 210 -15.99 18.72 -2.80
C ASP A 210 -15.59 17.35 -3.36
N PRO A 211 -16.25 16.26 -2.90
CA PRO A 211 -16.03 14.90 -3.39
C PRO A 211 -16.32 14.69 -4.88
N SER A 212 -17.04 15.60 -5.55
CA SER A 212 -17.34 15.46 -6.99
C SER A 212 -16.08 15.48 -7.86
N HIS A 213 -15.00 16.09 -7.36
CA HIS A 213 -13.68 16.10 -7.98
C HIS A 213 -13.02 14.72 -8.10
N LEU A 214 -13.49 13.71 -7.36
CA LEU A 214 -12.90 12.37 -7.37
C LEU A 214 -12.84 11.77 -8.78
N GLY A 215 -13.85 12.04 -9.62
CA GLY A 215 -13.92 11.53 -10.99
C GLY A 215 -12.79 12.00 -11.91
N MET A 216 -12.00 13.01 -11.51
CA MET A 216 -10.80 13.43 -12.25
C MET A 216 -9.64 12.44 -12.11
N ILE A 217 -9.62 11.62 -11.05
CA ILE A 217 -8.49 10.75 -10.73
C ILE A 217 -8.89 9.30 -10.42
N SER A 218 -10.19 8.98 -10.41
CA SER A 218 -10.69 7.63 -10.26
C SER A 218 -11.40 7.13 -11.51
N LEU A 219 -11.31 5.82 -11.74
CA LEU A 219 -12.13 5.10 -12.70
C LEU A 219 -13.21 4.34 -11.95
N GLU A 220 -14.40 4.22 -12.55
CA GLU A 220 -15.45 3.32 -12.08
C GLU A 220 -15.16 1.89 -12.52
N GLU A 221 -15.82 0.93 -11.89
CA GLU A 221 -15.74 -0.45 -12.33
C GLU A 221 -16.33 -0.61 -13.73
N ASP A 222 -15.71 -1.47 -14.55
CA ASP A 222 -16.33 -1.92 -15.78
C ASP A 222 -17.68 -2.57 -15.41
N LYS A 223 -18.78 -1.97 -15.87
CA LYS A 223 -20.09 -2.63 -15.87
C LYS A 223 -19.90 -3.96 -16.59
N GLN A 224 -19.98 -5.08 -15.87
CA GLN A 224 -19.71 -6.44 -16.34
C GLN A 224 -19.86 -6.56 -17.86
N MET A 225 -18.75 -6.51 -18.60
CA MET A 225 -18.76 -6.98 -19.97
C MET A 225 -19.10 -8.46 -19.88
N LYS A 226 -20.29 -8.83 -20.36
CA LYS A 226 -20.69 -10.23 -20.51
C LYS A 226 -19.50 -10.99 -21.12
N PRO A 227 -19.09 -12.14 -20.56
CA PRO A 227 -17.97 -12.87 -21.11
C PRO A 227 -18.28 -13.15 -22.58
N VAL A 228 -17.40 -12.67 -23.47
CA VAL A 228 -17.47 -13.05 -24.88
C VAL A 228 -17.21 -14.54 -24.90
N ILE A 229 -18.27 -15.32 -25.10
CA ILE A 229 -18.18 -16.77 -25.31
C ILE A 229 -17.35 -16.98 -26.57
N LYS A 230 -16.04 -17.19 -26.41
CA LYS A 230 -15.21 -17.68 -27.51
C LYS A 230 -15.54 -19.15 -27.68
N ARG A 231 -16.25 -19.49 -28.76
CA ARG A 231 -16.44 -20.89 -29.18
C ARG A 231 -15.07 -21.54 -29.30
N SER A 232 -14.82 -22.57 -28.50
CA SER A 232 -13.70 -23.48 -28.66
C SER A 232 -13.80 -24.15 -30.03
N SER A 233 -12.83 -23.92 -30.91
CA SER A 233 -12.63 -24.75 -32.09
C SER A 233 -12.03 -26.08 -31.64
N SER A 234 -12.89 -27.10 -31.51
CA SER A 234 -12.46 -28.49 -31.40
C SER A 234 -11.79 -28.89 -32.71
N TRP A 235 -10.49 -29.18 -32.66
CA TRP A 235 -9.78 -29.85 -33.74
C TRP A 235 -10.13 -31.33 -33.69
N THR A 236 -10.79 -31.84 -34.73
CA THR A 236 -10.90 -33.28 -35.00
C THR A 236 -9.63 -33.75 -35.69
N CYS A 237 -8.95 -34.73 -35.09
CA CYS A 237 -7.89 -35.52 -35.74
C CYS A 237 -8.39 -36.22 -37.00
#